data_AF-A0A3R9RYK5-F1
#
_entry.id   AF-A0A3R9RYK5-F1
#
_cell.length_a   1.000
_cell.length_b   1.000
_cell.length_c   1.000
_cell.angle_alpha   90.00
_cell.angle_beta   90.00
_cell.angle_gamma   90.00
#
_symmetry.space_group_name_H-M   'P 1'
#
loop_
_entity.id
_entity.type
_entity.pdbx_description
1 polymer ?
#
loop_
_entity_poly.entity_id
_entity_poly.type
_entity_poly.pdbx_seq_one_letter_code
_entity_poly.pdbx_strand_id
1 'polypeptide(L)'
;MAVIFLESKDNAKIKHLRGLIELNSARKKHQQTVLEGTHLCLAWLQQQKKLFSLFTTEQALEHPDLKKIIELHQGHVFIISEVLYKDLSTLGNTLPCLAIIDLPKTASTIDYSVDTLILENVQDPGNVGTLLRSAAAANIKQIICTQGSASLWSPRVLRAGMGAHFSLSCFENFQLTDILPKFDIPVFVTSSHRSTSLYSKDLSKPCVWILGNEGQGASDYALEHAQS
;
A
#
# COMPACT_ATOMS: atom_id res chain seq x y z
N MET A 1 -28.14 3.77 -6.55
CA MET A 1 -27.23 4.20 -5.47
C MET A 1 -28.05 4.51 -4.23
N ALA A 2 -27.66 3.98 -3.06
CA ALA A 2 -28.33 4.28 -1.80
C ALA A 2 -27.42 5.19 -0.96
N VAL A 3 -27.89 6.41 -0.68
CA VAL A 3 -27.28 7.33 0.28
C VAL A 3 -27.87 7.03 1.65
N ILE A 4 -27.02 6.71 2.63
CA ILE A 4 -27.46 6.26 3.97
C ILE A 4 -26.75 7.10 5.02
N PHE A 5 -27.51 7.80 5.86
CA PHE A 5 -26.98 8.58 6.97
C PHE A 5 -26.65 7.67 8.16
N LEU A 6 -25.45 7.83 8.72
CA LEU A 6 -24.96 7.08 9.87
C LEU A 6 -24.55 8.07 10.98
N GLU A 7 -25.36 8.13 12.03
CA GLU A 7 -25.15 9.09 13.13
C GLU A 7 -24.35 8.51 14.31
N SER A 8 -24.43 7.19 14.52
CA SER A 8 -23.81 6.53 15.67
C SER A 8 -22.43 5.97 15.35
N LYS A 9 -21.42 6.36 16.16
CA LYS A 9 -20.07 5.77 16.14
C LYS A 9 -20.07 4.26 16.44
N ASP A 10 -21.11 3.78 17.12
CA ASP A 10 -21.28 2.38 17.47
C ASP A 10 -21.85 1.51 16.36
N ASN A 11 -22.25 2.13 15.24
CA ASN A 11 -22.72 1.43 14.06
C ASN A 11 -21.67 0.43 13.54
N ALA A 12 -22.11 -0.78 13.21
CA ALA A 12 -21.23 -1.86 12.75
C ALA A 12 -20.37 -1.47 11.53
N LYS A 13 -20.89 -0.65 10.61
CA LYS A 13 -20.13 -0.18 9.43
C LYS A 13 -19.02 0.79 9.79
N ILE A 14 -19.26 1.64 10.79
CA ILE A 14 -18.27 2.58 11.30
C ILE A 14 -17.19 1.84 12.09
N LYS A 15 -17.57 0.87 12.92
CA LYS A 15 -16.61 -0.01 13.63
C LYS A 15 -15.74 -0.79 12.66
N HIS A 16 -16.33 -1.30 11.57
CA HIS A 16 -15.59 -1.98 10.51
C HIS A 16 -14.59 -1.05 9.82
N LEU A 17 -15.04 0.13 9.37
CA LEU A 17 -14.18 1.16 8.76
C LEU A 17 -13.00 1.52 9.68
N ARG A 18 -13.27 1.83 10.96
CA ARG A 18 -12.23 2.14 11.94
C ARG A 18 -11.24 1.00 12.10
N GLY A 19 -11.74 -0.23 12.23
CA GLY A 19 -10.90 -1.43 12.33
C GLY A 19 -9.95 -1.56 11.15
N LEU A 20 -10.41 -1.33 9.93
CA LEU A 20 -9.55 -1.37 8.73
C LEU A 20 -8.49 -0.26 8.71
N ILE A 21 -8.81 0.93 9.24
CA ILE A 21 -7.87 2.06 9.35
C ILE A 21 -6.74 1.74 10.35
N GLU A 22 -7.12 1.27 11.53
CA GLU A 22 -6.21 1.15 12.67
C GLU A 22 -5.46 -0.19 12.72
N LEU A 23 -6.11 -1.30 12.34
CA LEU A 23 -5.64 -2.64 12.68
C LEU A 23 -5.27 -3.48 11.44
N ASN A 24 -4.02 -3.94 11.41
CA ASN A 24 -3.56 -4.86 10.36
C ASN A 24 -4.32 -6.20 10.38
N SER A 25 -4.63 -6.70 11.57
CA SER A 25 -5.41 -7.94 11.74
C SER A 25 -6.80 -7.85 11.13
N ALA A 26 -7.46 -6.68 11.22
CA ALA A 26 -8.76 -6.46 10.61
C ALA A 26 -8.67 -6.50 9.08
N ARG A 27 -7.68 -5.81 8.48
CA ARG A 27 -7.44 -5.84 7.04
C ARG A 27 -7.18 -7.25 6.52
N LYS A 28 -6.33 -8.02 7.20
CA LYS A 28 -6.06 -9.44 6.87
C LYS A 28 -7.31 -10.31 7.00
N LYS A 29 -8.07 -10.16 8.09
CA LYS A 29 -9.29 -10.95 8.34
C LYS A 29 -10.35 -10.71 7.26
N HIS A 30 -10.57 -9.45 6.90
CA HIS A 30 -11.63 -9.05 5.99
C HIS A 30 -11.20 -8.98 4.53
N GLN A 31 -9.89 -9.10 4.24
CA GLN A 31 -9.31 -8.91 2.91
C GLN A 31 -9.70 -7.56 2.30
N GLN A 32 -9.69 -6.51 3.14
CA GLN A 32 -10.11 -5.16 2.79
C GLN A 32 -9.14 -4.12 3.32
N THR A 33 -9.14 -2.94 2.71
CA THR A 33 -8.45 -1.76 3.23
C THR A 33 -9.20 -0.48 2.89
N VAL A 34 -8.68 0.67 3.33
CA VAL A 34 -9.27 1.99 3.17
C VAL A 34 -8.38 2.87 2.30
N LEU A 35 -8.97 3.45 1.26
CA LEU A 35 -8.41 4.57 0.52
C LEU A 35 -8.84 5.87 1.21
N GLU A 36 -7.87 6.68 1.62
CA GLU A 36 -8.13 8.01 2.19
C GLU A 36 -7.91 9.10 1.12
N GLY A 37 -8.91 9.95 0.93
CA GLY A 37 -8.88 11.07 0.00
C GLY A 37 -9.36 10.73 -1.42
N THR A 38 -9.77 11.77 -2.14
CA THR A 38 -10.35 11.65 -3.49
C THR A 38 -9.36 11.14 -4.53
N HIS A 39 -8.10 11.54 -4.43
CA HIS A 39 -7.07 11.17 -5.40
C HIS A 39 -6.89 9.65 -5.50
N LEU A 40 -6.76 8.95 -4.38
CA LEU A 40 -6.62 7.49 -4.37
C LEU A 40 -7.90 6.80 -4.87
N CYS A 41 -9.07 7.30 -4.47
CA CYS A 41 -10.35 6.75 -4.93
C CYS A 41 -10.51 6.88 -6.44
N LEU A 42 -10.20 8.05 -7.02
CA LEU A 42 -10.23 8.27 -8.46
C LEU A 42 -9.21 7.41 -9.19
N ALA A 43 -7.96 7.33 -8.71
CA ALA A 43 -6.93 6.49 -9.32
C ALA A 43 -7.33 5.00 -9.33
N TRP A 44 -8.00 4.53 -8.28
CA TRP A 44 -8.54 3.17 -8.21
C TRP A 44 -9.66 2.93 -9.22
N LEU A 45 -10.64 3.85 -9.27
CA LEU A 45 -11.78 3.78 -10.19
C LEU A 45 -11.36 3.88 -11.66
N GLN A 46 -10.32 4.66 -11.98
CA GLN A 46 -9.76 4.77 -13.34
C GLN A 46 -9.18 3.45 -13.86
N GLN A 47 -8.76 2.55 -12.97
CA GLN A 47 -8.36 1.19 -13.33
C GLN A 47 -9.57 0.23 -13.49
N GLN A 48 -10.79 0.78 -13.56
CA GLN A 48 -12.05 0.03 -13.63
C GLN A 48 -12.27 -0.90 -12.42
N LYS A 49 -11.59 -0.62 -11.30
CA LYS A 49 -11.78 -1.33 -10.04
C LYS A 49 -12.94 -0.72 -9.27
N LYS A 50 -13.61 -1.53 -8.47
CA LYS A 50 -14.82 -1.11 -7.72
C LYS A 50 -14.44 -0.70 -6.30
N LEU A 51 -15.17 0.27 -5.76
CA LEU A 51 -15.18 0.54 -4.33
C LEU A 51 -16.26 -0.36 -3.69
N PHE A 52 -15.97 -0.89 -2.50
CA PHE A 52 -16.95 -1.65 -1.72
C PHE A 52 -17.98 -0.71 -1.10
N SER A 53 -17.52 0.35 -0.43
CA SER A 53 -18.38 1.43 0.07
C SER A 53 -17.62 2.74 0.18
N LEU A 54 -18.34 3.84 0.04
CA LEU A 54 -17.82 5.20 0.20
C LEU A 54 -18.40 5.81 1.48
N PHE A 55 -17.57 6.50 2.26
CA PHE A 55 -17.95 7.27 3.43
C PHE A 55 -17.50 8.71 3.22
N THR A 56 -18.41 9.65 3.45
CA THR A 56 -18.19 11.07 3.24
C THR A 56 -19.13 11.88 4.13
N THR A 57 -19.05 13.20 4.08
CA THR A 57 -19.95 14.11 4.80
C THR A 57 -20.92 14.77 3.83
N GLU A 58 -22.02 15.30 4.36
CA GLU A 58 -23.03 15.97 3.54
C GLU A 58 -22.45 17.17 2.78
N GLN A 59 -21.57 17.95 3.42
CA GLN A 59 -20.93 19.12 2.81
C GLN A 59 -20.04 18.73 1.61
N ALA A 60 -19.42 17.57 1.66
CA ALA A 60 -18.51 17.11 0.61
C ALA A 60 -19.23 16.63 -0.66
N LEU A 61 -20.53 16.26 -0.58
CA LEU A 61 -21.33 15.76 -1.70
C LEU A 61 -21.37 16.70 -2.90
N GLU A 62 -21.36 18.01 -2.63
CA GLU A 62 -21.43 19.02 -3.69
C GLU A 62 -20.09 19.26 -4.38
N HIS A 63 -18.98 18.74 -3.84
CA HIS A 63 -17.65 18.98 -4.38
C HIS A 63 -17.44 18.21 -5.70
N PRO A 64 -16.88 18.86 -6.75
CA PRO A 64 -16.72 18.25 -8.08
C PRO A 64 -15.98 16.91 -8.09
N ASP A 65 -14.90 16.79 -7.31
CA ASP A 65 -14.14 15.53 -7.26
C ASP A 65 -14.92 14.38 -6.62
N LEU A 66 -15.77 14.67 -5.64
CA LEU A 66 -16.60 13.64 -5.03
C LEU A 66 -17.75 13.25 -5.97
N LYS A 67 -18.35 14.20 -6.70
CA LYS A 67 -19.34 13.91 -7.74
C LYS A 67 -18.79 12.93 -8.77
N LYS A 68 -17.56 13.14 -9.27
CA LYS A 68 -16.90 12.20 -10.19
C LYS A 68 -16.75 10.80 -9.59
N ILE A 69 -16.34 10.69 -8.31
CA ILE A 69 -16.23 9.40 -7.62
C ILE A 69 -17.60 8.73 -7.53
N ILE A 70 -18.63 9.49 -7.15
CA ILE A 70 -20.01 9.02 -6.99
C ILE A 70 -20.59 8.54 -8.33
N GLU A 71 -20.33 9.25 -9.43
CA GLU A 71 -20.76 8.86 -10.79
C GLU A 71 -20.15 7.53 -11.24
N LEU A 72 -18.89 7.27 -10.87
CA LEU A 72 -18.19 6.03 -11.19
C LEU A 72 -18.49 4.90 -10.19
N HIS A 73 -19.00 5.23 -9.00
CA HIS A 73 -19.27 4.28 -7.92
C HIS A 73 -20.71 3.76 -7.97
N GLN A 74 -20.86 2.44 -7.98
CA GLN A 74 -22.18 1.79 -8.04
C GLN A 74 -22.68 1.28 -6.68
N GLY A 75 -21.86 1.38 -5.63
CA GLY A 75 -22.16 0.82 -4.31
C GLY A 75 -22.87 1.79 -3.36
N HIS A 76 -22.75 1.50 -2.06
CA HIS A 76 -23.33 2.32 -1.00
C HIS A 76 -22.47 3.56 -0.74
N VAL A 77 -23.15 4.69 -0.51
CA VAL A 77 -22.56 5.94 0.00
C VAL A 77 -23.11 6.19 1.39
N PHE A 78 -22.24 6.21 2.38
CA PHE A 78 -22.57 6.46 3.77
C PHE A 78 -22.21 7.90 4.13
N ILE A 79 -23.21 8.66 4.57
CA ILE A 79 -23.02 10.02 5.05
C ILE A 79 -22.80 9.97 6.56
N ILE A 80 -21.66 10.50 7.01
CA ILE A 80 -21.30 10.63 8.41
C ILE A 80 -21.17 12.10 8.78
N SER A 81 -21.23 12.40 10.09
CA SER A 81 -21.01 13.76 10.58
C SER A 81 -19.54 14.18 10.39
N GLU A 82 -19.30 15.49 10.27
CA GLU A 82 -17.95 16.07 10.21
C GLU A 82 -17.08 15.66 11.41
N VAL A 83 -17.68 15.59 12.60
CA VAL A 83 -17.00 15.17 13.83
C VAL A 83 -16.56 13.72 13.72
N LEU A 84 -17.44 12.82 13.26
CA LEU A 84 -17.11 11.41 13.09
C LEU A 84 -16.07 11.21 11.98
N TYR A 85 -16.16 11.97 10.89
CA TYR A 85 -15.15 11.93 9.83
C TYR A 85 -13.76 12.31 10.37
N LYS A 86 -13.65 13.43 11.11
CA LYS A 86 -12.38 13.89 11.70
C LYS A 86 -11.78 12.90 12.69
N ASP A 87 -12.62 12.14 13.38
CA ASP A 87 -12.18 11.10 14.31
C ASP A 87 -11.69 9.81 13.61
N LEU A 88 -12.11 9.58 12.36
CA LEU A 88 -11.70 8.41 11.56
C LEU A 88 -10.54 8.71 10.62
N SER A 89 -10.55 9.88 9.99
CA SER A 89 -9.58 10.28 8.97
C SER A 89 -8.23 10.59 9.59
N THR A 90 -7.16 10.04 9.00
CA THR A 90 -5.79 10.43 9.33
C THR A 90 -5.29 11.59 8.46
N LEU A 91 -6.03 11.90 7.39
CA LEU A 91 -5.86 13.14 6.65
C LEU A 91 -6.44 14.29 7.48
N GLY A 92 -5.70 15.38 7.59
CA GLY A 92 -6.14 16.61 8.25
C GLY A 92 -7.31 17.28 7.52
N ASN A 93 -7.24 18.60 7.31
CA ASN A 93 -8.32 19.35 6.65
C ASN A 93 -8.33 19.15 5.13
N THR A 94 -8.66 17.93 4.67
CA THR A 94 -8.86 17.57 3.26
C THR A 94 -10.32 17.24 3.00
N LEU A 95 -10.72 17.20 1.74
CA LEU A 95 -12.10 16.86 1.37
C LEU A 95 -12.51 15.49 1.94
N PRO A 96 -13.64 15.40 2.67
CA PRO A 96 -14.09 14.15 3.25
C PRO A 96 -14.33 13.01 2.26
N CYS A 97 -13.46 12.01 2.26
CA CYS A 97 -13.57 10.86 1.37
C CYS A 97 -12.79 9.67 1.93
N LEU A 98 -13.50 8.65 2.41
CA LEU A 98 -12.94 7.35 2.81
C LEU A 98 -13.64 6.26 2.01
N ALA A 99 -12.89 5.42 1.31
CA ALA A 99 -13.49 4.31 0.56
C ALA A 99 -12.92 2.97 1.03
N ILE A 100 -13.79 2.01 1.31
CA ILE A 100 -13.38 0.62 1.52
C ILE A 100 -13.22 -0.02 0.15
N ILE A 101 -12.12 -0.74 -0.02
CA ILE A 101 -11.84 -1.59 -1.18
C ILE A 101 -11.52 -3.00 -0.70
N ASP A 102 -11.81 -3.99 -1.54
CA ASP A 102 -11.24 -5.32 -1.38
C ASP A 102 -9.76 -5.26 -1.78
N LEU A 103 -8.90 -5.93 -1.01
CA LEU A 103 -7.50 -6.09 -1.39
C LEU A 103 -7.44 -6.80 -2.74
N PRO A 104 -6.62 -6.33 -3.70
CA PRO A 104 -6.43 -7.07 -4.93
C PRO A 104 -5.95 -8.47 -4.59
N LYS A 105 -6.67 -9.48 -5.10
CA LYS A 105 -6.13 -10.83 -5.10
C LYS A 105 -4.96 -10.84 -6.08
N THR A 106 -3.74 -11.00 -5.58
CA THR A 106 -2.59 -11.20 -6.45
C THR A 106 -2.80 -12.53 -7.17
N ALA A 107 -3.18 -12.45 -8.46
CA ALA A 107 -3.42 -13.64 -9.28
C ALA A 107 -2.13 -14.40 -9.60
N SER A 108 -0.99 -13.72 -9.52
CA SER A 108 0.34 -14.26 -9.76
C SER A 108 1.01 -14.71 -8.47
N THR A 109 1.71 -15.83 -8.53
CA THR A 109 2.73 -16.19 -7.54
C THR A 109 3.95 -15.28 -7.68
N ILE A 110 4.83 -15.30 -6.69
CA ILE A 110 6.15 -14.67 -6.81
C ILE A 110 6.88 -15.29 -8.02
N ASP A 111 7.38 -14.44 -8.91
CA ASP A 111 8.24 -14.82 -10.01
C ASP A 111 9.70 -14.57 -9.62
N TYR A 112 10.48 -15.64 -9.50
CA TYR A 112 11.86 -15.56 -9.02
C TYR A 112 12.88 -15.18 -10.12
N SER A 113 12.41 -14.82 -11.32
CA SER A 113 13.25 -14.47 -12.47
C SER A 113 13.15 -13.02 -12.94
N VAL A 114 12.33 -12.20 -12.26
CA VAL A 114 12.07 -10.80 -12.62
C VAL A 114 12.68 -9.80 -11.63
N ASP A 115 12.83 -8.55 -12.08
CA ASP A 115 13.23 -7.45 -11.21
C ASP A 115 12.31 -7.34 -10.00
N THR A 116 12.93 -7.39 -8.83
CA THR A 116 12.22 -7.49 -7.56
C THR A 116 12.80 -6.53 -6.54
N LEU A 117 11.95 -5.75 -5.88
CA LEU A 117 12.34 -4.97 -4.71
C LEU A 117 11.87 -5.69 -3.45
N ILE A 118 12.83 -6.10 -2.62
CA ILE A 118 12.60 -6.62 -1.28
C ILE A 118 12.82 -5.52 -0.26
N LEU A 119 11.79 -5.24 0.52
CA LEU A 119 11.85 -4.36 1.69
C LEU A 119 12.05 -5.24 2.92
N GLU A 120 13.26 -5.25 3.47
CA GLU A 120 13.62 -6.04 4.64
C GLU A 120 13.41 -5.21 5.92
N ASN A 121 12.34 -5.52 6.65
CA ASN A 121 12.00 -4.91 7.94
C ASN A 121 11.96 -3.36 7.90
N VAL A 122 11.47 -2.80 6.79
CA VAL A 122 11.27 -1.36 6.63
C VAL A 122 9.96 -0.97 7.33
N GLN A 123 10.06 -0.17 8.38
CA GLN A 123 8.95 0.03 9.32
C GLN A 123 8.22 1.36 9.14
N ASP A 124 8.86 2.36 8.54
CA ASP A 124 8.20 3.65 8.33
C ASP A 124 7.27 3.59 7.11
N PRO A 125 5.96 3.87 7.28
CA PRO A 125 5.02 3.88 6.16
C PRO A 125 5.36 4.87 5.04
N GLY A 126 5.99 6.00 5.39
CA GLY A 126 6.43 7.02 4.44
C GLY A 126 7.54 6.52 3.53
N ASN A 127 8.54 5.86 4.12
CA ASN A 127 9.64 5.25 3.39
C ASN A 127 9.14 4.10 2.51
N VAL A 128 8.32 3.20 3.04
CA VAL A 128 7.70 2.13 2.24
C VAL A 128 6.97 2.73 1.05
N GLY A 129 6.10 3.73 1.26
CA GLY A 129 5.38 4.39 0.18
C GLY A 129 6.31 5.03 -0.87
N THR A 130 7.38 5.68 -0.44
CA THR A 130 8.39 6.29 -1.33
C THR A 130 9.13 5.24 -2.16
N LEU A 131 9.48 4.11 -1.55
CA LEU A 131 10.15 3.00 -2.22
C LEU A 131 9.24 2.34 -3.26
N LEU A 132 7.95 2.18 -2.97
CA LEU A 132 6.97 1.69 -3.95
C LEU A 132 6.83 2.63 -5.15
N ARG A 133 6.81 3.94 -4.92
CA ARG A 133 6.77 4.94 -6.01
C ARG A 133 8.03 4.86 -6.87
N SER A 134 9.18 4.73 -6.23
CA SER A 134 10.47 4.59 -6.91
C SER A 134 10.53 3.31 -7.74
N ALA A 135 10.06 2.19 -7.19
CA ALA A 135 9.97 0.92 -7.89
C ALA A 135 9.03 1.00 -9.10
N ALA A 136 7.83 1.56 -8.94
CA ALA A 136 6.89 1.76 -10.04
C ALA A 136 7.49 2.64 -11.15
N ALA A 137 8.16 3.74 -10.79
CA ALA A 137 8.82 4.63 -11.74
C ALA A 137 10.01 3.96 -12.46
N ALA A 138 10.75 3.09 -11.76
CA ALA A 138 11.84 2.30 -12.31
C ALA A 138 11.37 1.03 -13.03
N ASN A 139 10.05 0.83 -13.19
CA ASN A 139 9.44 -0.36 -13.79
C ASN A 139 9.76 -1.70 -13.07
N ILE A 140 10.12 -1.64 -11.78
CA ILE A 140 10.23 -2.79 -10.88
C ILE A 140 8.82 -3.09 -10.34
N LYS A 141 8.17 -4.12 -10.89
CA LYS A 141 6.75 -4.40 -10.62
C LYS A 141 6.53 -5.34 -9.43
N GLN A 142 7.51 -6.18 -9.10
CA GLN A 142 7.40 -7.13 -8.00
C GLN A 142 7.98 -6.54 -6.72
N ILE A 143 7.13 -6.43 -5.69
CA ILE A 143 7.53 -5.96 -4.37
C ILE A 143 7.28 -7.05 -3.35
N ILE A 144 8.29 -7.34 -2.53
CA ILE A 144 8.17 -8.28 -1.43
C ILE A 144 8.55 -7.57 -0.13
N CYS A 145 7.68 -7.63 0.87
CA CYS A 145 7.96 -7.15 2.21
C CYS A 145 8.17 -8.33 3.17
N THR A 146 9.27 -8.26 3.92
CA THR A 146 9.54 -9.27 4.95
C THR A 146 8.66 -9.04 6.18
N GLN A 147 8.58 -10.05 7.06
CA GLN A 147 7.99 -9.90 8.39
C GLN A 147 8.67 -8.76 9.16
N GLY A 148 7.88 -8.01 9.91
CA GLY A 148 8.33 -6.80 10.62
C GLY A 148 8.22 -5.51 9.81
N SER A 149 8.08 -5.59 8.47
CA SER A 149 7.85 -4.41 7.65
C SER A 149 6.45 -3.81 7.88
N ALA A 150 6.30 -2.50 7.60
CA ALA A 150 4.99 -1.88 7.55
C ALA A 150 4.10 -2.56 6.51
N SER A 151 2.81 -2.68 6.82
CA SER A 151 1.88 -3.28 5.86
C SER A 151 1.70 -2.37 4.65
N LEU A 152 2.05 -2.90 3.47
CA LEU A 152 1.89 -2.31 2.14
C LEU A 152 0.47 -1.77 1.96
N TRP A 153 -0.53 -2.57 2.31
CA TRP A 153 -1.94 -2.17 2.12
C TRP A 153 -2.52 -1.35 3.28
N SER A 154 -1.72 -0.84 4.20
CA SER A 154 -2.22 0.09 5.22
C SER A 154 -2.59 1.45 4.59
N PRO A 155 -3.61 2.17 5.10
CA PRO A 155 -3.98 3.48 4.55
C PRO A 155 -2.83 4.49 4.54
N ARG A 156 -1.94 4.42 5.54
CA ARG A 156 -0.74 5.26 5.62
C ARG A 156 0.24 4.99 4.47
N VAL A 157 0.53 3.72 4.18
CA VAL A 157 1.44 3.35 3.07
C VAL A 157 0.78 3.64 1.72
N LEU A 158 -0.51 3.35 1.55
CA LEU A 158 -1.28 3.68 0.33
C LEU A 158 -1.20 5.18 0.00
N ARG A 159 -1.35 6.02 1.02
CA ARG A 159 -1.22 7.48 0.92
C ARG A 159 0.20 7.91 0.58
N ALA A 160 1.20 7.44 1.32
CA ALA A 160 2.60 7.75 1.05
C ALA A 160 3.03 7.30 -0.36
N GLY A 161 2.52 6.15 -0.80
CA GLY A 161 2.76 5.59 -2.13
C GLY A 161 1.94 6.24 -3.24
N MET A 162 1.03 7.17 -2.93
CA MET A 162 0.16 7.85 -3.91
C MET A 162 -0.51 6.86 -4.89
N GLY A 163 -0.92 5.69 -4.41
CA GLY A 163 -1.56 4.66 -5.25
C GLY A 163 -0.61 3.84 -6.14
N ALA A 164 0.72 3.95 -6.00
CA ALA A 164 1.68 3.13 -6.75
C ALA A 164 1.39 1.62 -6.67
N HIS A 165 0.88 1.15 -5.53
CA HIS A 165 0.36 -0.21 -5.32
C HIS A 165 -0.52 -0.73 -6.45
N PHE A 166 -1.28 0.13 -7.10
CA PHE A 166 -2.28 -0.28 -8.06
C PHE A 166 -1.67 -0.81 -9.36
N SER A 167 -0.38 -0.55 -9.61
CA SER A 167 0.39 -1.07 -10.74
C SER A 167 1.47 -2.09 -10.32
N LEU A 168 1.54 -2.46 -9.04
CA LEU A 168 2.56 -3.32 -8.47
C LEU A 168 1.97 -4.65 -8.01
N SER A 169 2.77 -5.71 -8.09
CA SER A 169 2.50 -7.01 -7.48
C SER A 169 3.14 -7.02 -6.09
N CYS A 170 2.31 -6.82 -5.07
CA CYS A 170 2.74 -6.69 -3.69
C CYS A 170 2.57 -8.00 -2.92
N PHE A 171 3.65 -8.48 -2.31
CA PHE A 171 3.71 -9.67 -1.48
C PHE A 171 4.18 -9.29 -0.07
N GLU A 172 3.47 -9.72 0.97
CA GLU A 172 3.75 -9.31 2.36
C GLU A 172 4.02 -10.52 3.26
N ASN A 173 4.71 -10.27 4.39
CA ASN A 173 4.84 -11.20 5.51
C ASN A 173 5.69 -12.45 5.22
N PHE A 174 6.71 -12.31 4.37
CA PHE A 174 7.67 -13.37 4.07
C PHE A 174 8.88 -13.34 5.02
N GLN A 175 9.46 -14.48 5.33
CA GLN A 175 10.81 -14.51 5.91
C GLN A 175 11.81 -14.45 4.77
N LEU A 176 12.86 -13.64 4.89
CA LEU A 176 13.87 -13.50 3.84
C LEU A 176 14.53 -14.84 3.51
N THR A 177 14.81 -15.64 4.55
CA THR A 177 15.41 -16.98 4.45
C THR A 177 14.58 -17.98 3.63
N ASP A 178 13.27 -17.76 3.51
CA ASP A 178 12.37 -18.67 2.81
C ASP A 178 12.20 -18.32 1.32
N ILE A 179 12.54 -17.08 0.95
CA ILE A 179 12.32 -16.55 -0.40
C ILE A 179 13.62 -16.29 -1.14
N LEU A 180 14.67 -15.80 -0.47
CA LEU A 180 15.90 -15.37 -1.13
C LEU A 180 16.61 -16.53 -1.84
N PRO A 181 16.71 -17.74 -1.27
CA PRO A 181 17.35 -18.88 -1.94
C PRO A 181 16.65 -19.36 -3.21
N LYS A 182 15.44 -18.87 -3.50
CA LYS A 182 14.68 -19.25 -4.70
C LYS A 182 14.98 -18.37 -5.91
N PHE A 183 15.68 -17.24 -5.71
CA PHE A 183 16.11 -16.37 -6.79
C PHE A 183 17.44 -16.87 -7.36
N ASP A 184 17.45 -17.16 -8.66
CA ASP A 184 18.67 -17.51 -9.42
C ASP A 184 19.26 -16.29 -10.17
N ILE A 185 18.80 -15.08 -9.83
CA ILE A 185 19.22 -13.81 -10.43
C ILE A 185 20.09 -13.00 -9.45
N PRO A 186 20.91 -12.06 -9.94
CA PRO A 186 21.73 -11.19 -9.10
C PRO A 186 20.98 -10.54 -7.93
N VAL A 187 21.61 -10.52 -6.75
CA VAL A 187 21.08 -9.86 -5.55
C VAL A 187 21.97 -8.67 -5.19
N PHE A 188 21.39 -7.48 -5.13
CA PHE A 188 22.04 -6.25 -4.70
C PHE A 188 21.44 -5.78 -3.39
N VAL A 189 22.30 -5.49 -2.42
CA VAL A 189 21.89 -5.06 -1.07
C VAL A 189 22.48 -3.69 -0.80
N THR A 190 21.64 -2.74 -0.39
CA THR A 190 22.13 -1.41 -0.03
C THR A 190 22.81 -1.47 1.35
N SER A 191 24.06 -1.03 1.43
CA SER A 191 24.83 -0.95 2.68
C SER A 191 25.60 0.36 2.74
N SER A 192 25.59 1.02 3.90
CA SER A 192 26.46 2.18 4.20
C SER A 192 27.92 1.77 4.45
N HIS A 193 28.20 0.48 4.65
CA HIS A 193 29.50 -0.02 5.11
C HIS A 193 30.26 -0.83 4.05
N ARG A 194 29.60 -1.33 3.00
CA ARG A 194 30.24 -1.97 1.83
C ARG A 194 30.20 -1.05 0.62
N SER A 195 31.34 -0.88 -0.04
CA SER A 195 31.65 0.30 -0.85
C SER A 195 31.63 0.11 -2.38
N THR A 196 30.99 -0.94 -2.90
CA THR A 196 30.90 -1.08 -4.36
C THR A 196 29.82 -0.15 -4.91
N SER A 197 30.21 0.74 -5.83
CA SER A 197 29.28 1.66 -6.47
C SER A 197 28.24 0.90 -7.28
N LEU A 198 26.97 1.29 -7.16
CA LEU A 198 25.89 0.82 -8.02
C LEU A 198 26.20 1.02 -9.50
N TYR A 199 26.83 2.14 -9.83
CA TYR A 199 27.12 2.54 -11.22
C TYR A 199 28.18 1.68 -11.91
N SER A 200 28.90 0.84 -11.17
CA SER A 200 29.85 -0.11 -11.76
C SER A 200 29.24 -1.49 -12.04
N LYS A 201 27.96 -1.71 -11.72
CA LYS A 201 27.25 -2.98 -11.93
C LYS A 201 26.51 -2.99 -13.26
N ASP A 202 26.39 -4.17 -13.86
CA ASP A 202 25.49 -4.41 -15.00
C ASP A 202 24.06 -4.59 -14.49
N LEU A 203 23.24 -3.55 -14.67
CA LEU A 203 21.84 -3.51 -14.26
C LEU A 203 20.89 -3.71 -15.47
N SER A 204 21.40 -4.22 -16.59
CA SER A 204 20.58 -4.52 -17.77
C SER A 204 19.78 -5.81 -17.65
N LYS A 205 20.11 -6.65 -16.67
CA LYS A 205 19.46 -7.93 -16.39
C LYS A 205 18.56 -7.83 -15.15
N PRO A 206 17.51 -8.67 -15.06
CA PRO A 206 16.71 -8.78 -13.86
C PRO A 206 17.55 -9.02 -12.62
N CYS A 207 17.24 -8.31 -11.53
CA CYS A 207 17.93 -8.45 -10.27
C CYS A 207 16.99 -8.22 -9.07
N VAL A 208 17.45 -8.68 -7.90
CA VAL A 208 16.80 -8.46 -6.62
C VAL A 208 17.48 -7.29 -5.93
N TRP A 209 16.71 -6.27 -5.59
CA TRP A 209 17.12 -5.16 -4.75
C TRP A 209 16.66 -5.42 -3.32
N ILE A 210 17.56 -5.47 -2.35
CA ILE A 210 17.21 -5.56 -0.93
C ILE A 210 17.56 -4.24 -0.26
N LEU A 211 16.53 -3.61 0.30
CA LEU A 211 16.65 -2.42 1.13
C LEU A 211 16.24 -2.77 2.55
N GLY A 212 17.19 -2.62 3.47
CA GLY A 212 17.02 -2.95 4.88
C GLY A 212 16.38 -1.84 5.70
N ASN A 213 16.30 -2.09 7.01
CA ASN A 213 15.76 -1.18 7.98
C ASN A 213 16.54 0.15 8.02
N GLU A 214 15.84 1.25 8.27
CA GLU A 214 16.42 2.60 8.26
C GLU A 214 17.52 2.81 9.31
N GLY A 215 17.43 2.13 10.46
CA GLY A 215 18.39 2.25 11.55
C GLY A 215 19.44 1.14 11.56
N GLN A 216 19.01 -0.10 11.35
CA GLN A 216 19.90 -1.28 11.45
C GLN A 216 20.54 -1.67 10.11
N GLY A 217 20.02 -1.16 8.99
CA GLY A 217 20.42 -1.60 7.66
C GLY A 217 19.86 -2.98 7.30
N ALA A 218 20.45 -3.59 6.26
CA ALA A 218 20.12 -4.95 5.84
C ALA A 218 20.77 -5.98 6.77
N SER A 219 20.14 -7.14 6.92
CA SER A 219 20.66 -8.22 7.77
C SER A 219 21.96 -8.81 7.23
N ASP A 220 22.74 -9.44 8.12
CA ASP A 220 23.94 -10.19 7.72
C ASP A 220 23.59 -11.28 6.70
N TYR A 221 22.44 -11.94 6.86
CA TYR A 221 21.95 -12.93 5.90
C TYR A 221 21.76 -12.33 4.50
N ALA A 222 21.15 -11.14 4.38
CA ALA A 222 21.04 -10.44 3.10
C ALA A 222 22.43 -10.11 2.53
N LEU A 223 23.34 -9.60 3.36
CA LEU A 223 24.69 -9.19 2.95
C LEU A 223 25.59 -10.36 2.52
N GLU A 224 25.39 -11.55 3.07
CA GLU A 224 26.08 -12.78 2.67
C GLU A 224 25.63 -13.30 1.30
N HIS A 225 24.37 -13.05 0.93
CA HIS A 225 23.80 -13.43 -0.37
C HIS A 225 23.94 -12.33 -1.43
N ALA A 226 24.47 -11.16 -1.05
CA ALA A 226 24.70 -10.06 -1.96
C ALA A 226 25.80 -10.39 -2.97
N GLN A 227 25.61 -9.99 -4.22
CA GLN A 227 26.64 -10.08 -5.23
C GLN A 227 27.81 -9.15 -4.87
N SER A 228 29.03 -9.66 -5.04
CA SER A 228 30.29 -8.91 -4.87
C SER A 228 30.35 -7.72 -5.81
#